data_AF-Q7YTU4-F1
#
_entry.id   AF-Q7YTU4-F1
#
_cell.length_a   1.000
_cell.length_b   1.000
_cell.length_c   1.000
_cell.angle_alpha   90.00
_cell.angle_beta   90.00
_cell.angle_gamma   90.00
#
_symmetry.space_group_name_H-M   'P 1'
#
loop_
_entity.id
_entity.type
_entity.pdbx_description
1 polymer ?
#
loop_
_entity_poly.entity_id
_entity_poly.type
_entity_poly.pdbx_seq_one_letter_code
_entity_poly.pdbx_strand_id
1 'polypeptide(L)'
;MREPLLQLIVLSLIIIVVNTQFESGRLCFCKGFEAVEPCDCSKPQTIDKLNNHRIYEKVQKLLKKDFFRFYKVNMDKTCPFWADDRQCGTNQCGIAFCDDEVPAGLRRRNAVNMEAAAVKEEEDDDAEKCADAGNNIDPMDRTLHDDEKRQLDAMDHHDDGLEDKFCEIEDDESDGMHYVDLSKNPERYTGYAGKSPQRVWKSIYEENCFKPDPKFDKNFLTNPSNFGMCLEKRVFYRLISGLHSAITISIAAYNYKPPPPSLGQFGSQMGTWFRNTEMFAGRFGTKWSWEGPQRLRNVYFIYLLELRALLKAAPYLQNELFYTGNDVEDAETRKAVEDLLEEIRAYPNHFDESEMFTGVESHARALREEFRSHFVNISRIMDCVECDKCRLWGKVQTHGMGTALKILFSDLPHSHYKQDSSKFQLTRNEVVALLQSFGRYSSSILEVDNFREDMYPGESVMNTAADGPPRKSNKIDL
;
A
#
# COMPACT_ATOMS: atom_id res chain seq x y z
N MET A 1 11.97 -3.30 -52.15
CA MET A 1 12.63 -2.20 -51.39
C MET A 1 11.68 -1.33 -50.54
N ARG A 2 10.35 -1.56 -50.49
CA ARG A 2 9.42 -0.73 -49.68
C ARG A 2 9.14 -1.25 -48.25
N GLU A 3 9.46 -2.49 -47.94
CA GLU A 3 9.20 -3.11 -46.63
C GLU A 3 10.11 -2.63 -45.47
N PRO A 4 11.43 -2.39 -45.64
CA PRO A 4 12.26 -2.00 -44.49
C PRO A 4 11.93 -0.59 -43.98
N LEU A 5 11.41 0.29 -44.85
CA LEU A 5 11.06 1.67 -44.50
C LEU A 5 9.79 1.71 -43.62
N LEU A 6 8.83 0.82 -43.86
CA LEU A 6 7.62 0.71 -43.05
C LEU A 6 7.95 0.18 -41.64
N GLN A 7 8.85 -0.79 -41.52
CA GLN A 7 9.29 -1.31 -40.23
C GLN A 7 10.05 -0.26 -39.41
N LEU A 8 10.90 0.57 -40.02
CA LEU A 8 11.59 1.68 -39.36
C LEU A 8 10.63 2.78 -38.88
N ILE A 9 9.61 3.11 -39.67
CA ILE A 9 8.58 4.08 -39.26
C ILE A 9 7.73 3.53 -38.11
N VAL A 10 7.36 2.25 -38.16
CA VAL A 10 6.61 1.60 -37.07
C VAL A 10 7.45 1.50 -35.79
N LEU A 11 8.73 1.11 -35.89
CA LEU A 11 9.65 1.07 -34.74
C LEU A 11 9.87 2.45 -34.13
N SER A 12 10.09 3.49 -34.95
CA SER A 12 10.25 4.86 -34.44
C SER A 12 8.97 5.40 -33.79
N LEU A 13 7.79 5.14 -34.37
CA LEU A 13 6.51 5.50 -33.76
C LEU A 13 6.27 4.76 -32.44
N ILE A 14 6.60 3.46 -32.36
CA ILE A 14 6.49 2.67 -31.11
C ILE A 14 7.44 3.23 -30.05
N ILE A 15 8.69 3.56 -30.39
CA ILE A 15 9.65 4.16 -29.46
C ILE A 15 9.16 5.52 -28.95
N ILE A 16 8.57 6.35 -29.82
CA ILE A 16 8.00 7.65 -29.44
C ILE A 16 6.84 7.46 -28.45
N VAL A 17 5.89 6.55 -28.73
CA VAL A 17 4.72 6.34 -27.85
C VAL A 17 5.10 5.73 -26.50
N VAL A 18 6.13 4.89 -26.45
CA VAL A 18 6.64 4.30 -25.20
C VAL A 18 7.29 5.35 -24.29
N ASN A 19 7.96 6.34 -24.87
CA ASN A 19 8.69 7.36 -24.13
C ASN A 19 7.85 8.59 -23.75
N THR A 20 6.80 8.93 -24.51
CA THR A 20 5.99 10.14 -24.26
C THR A 20 5.30 10.18 -22.89
N GLN A 21 5.18 9.04 -22.24
CA GLN A 21 4.48 8.88 -20.95
C GLN A 21 5.37 9.24 -19.77
N PHE A 22 6.68 9.32 -20.00
CA PHE A 22 7.67 9.69 -19.00
C PHE A 22 8.56 10.85 -19.42
N GLU A 23 8.32 11.47 -20.59
CA GLU A 23 8.98 12.72 -21.00
C GLU A 23 8.94 13.74 -19.87
N SER A 24 10.10 14.30 -19.53
CA SER A 24 10.22 15.23 -18.43
C SER A 24 9.48 16.53 -18.77
N GLY A 25 8.66 16.99 -17.83
CA GLY A 25 7.92 18.25 -17.97
C GLY A 25 6.51 18.15 -18.57
N ARG A 26 5.91 16.96 -18.77
CA ARG A 26 4.58 16.86 -19.42
C ARG A 26 3.41 16.24 -18.67
N LEU A 27 3.58 15.49 -17.58
CA LEU A 27 2.45 14.72 -17.04
C LEU A 27 2.38 14.70 -15.52
N CYS A 28 2.03 15.83 -14.92
CA CYS A 28 1.44 15.80 -13.58
C CYS A 28 0.03 15.21 -13.69
N PHE A 29 -0.57 14.85 -12.57
CA PHE A 29 -1.93 14.36 -12.51
C PHE A 29 -2.85 15.36 -11.82
N CYS A 30 -4.05 15.51 -12.36
CA CYS A 30 -5.10 16.35 -11.81
C CYS A 30 -6.35 15.51 -11.58
N LYS A 31 -7.15 15.92 -10.60
CA LYS A 31 -8.52 15.43 -10.49
C LYS A 31 -9.33 16.03 -11.64
N GLY A 32 -9.70 15.18 -12.60
CA GLY A 32 -10.70 15.47 -13.62
C GLY A 32 -12.12 15.36 -13.04
N PHE A 33 -13.13 15.29 -13.91
CA PHE A 33 -14.52 15.15 -13.49
C PHE A 33 -14.74 13.77 -12.85
N GLU A 34 -14.59 12.69 -13.63
CA GLU A 34 -14.83 11.30 -13.18
C GLU A 34 -13.54 10.51 -12.87
N ALA A 35 -12.37 11.06 -13.19
CA ALA A 35 -11.12 10.32 -13.17
C ALA A 35 -9.90 11.19 -12.84
N VAL A 36 -8.79 10.52 -12.56
CA VAL A 36 -7.47 11.17 -12.51
C VAL A 36 -6.94 11.22 -13.93
N GLU A 37 -6.62 12.41 -14.39
CA GLU A 37 -6.17 12.67 -15.75
C GLU A 37 -4.80 13.33 -15.77
N PRO A 38 -3.99 13.04 -16.81
CA PRO A 38 -2.77 13.79 -17.02
C PRO A 38 -3.09 15.27 -17.28
N CYS A 39 -2.31 16.15 -16.68
CA CYS A 39 -2.43 17.59 -16.85
C CYS A 39 -1.05 18.26 -16.86
N ASP A 40 -1.02 19.48 -17.39
CA ASP A 40 0.18 20.29 -17.38
C ASP A 40 0.62 20.60 -15.94
N CYS A 41 1.88 20.27 -15.64
CA CYS A 41 2.53 20.56 -14.38
C CYS A 41 2.61 22.07 -14.07
N SER A 42 2.46 22.96 -15.05
CA SER A 42 2.38 24.41 -14.81
C SER A 42 1.16 24.80 -13.96
N LYS A 43 0.08 24.01 -13.99
CA LYS A 43 -1.13 24.27 -13.21
C LYS A 43 -0.81 24.34 -11.70
N PRO A 44 -1.44 25.25 -10.94
CA PRO A 44 -1.11 25.44 -9.53
C PRO A 44 -1.61 24.31 -8.62
N GLN A 45 -2.62 23.55 -9.06
CA GLN A 45 -3.38 22.61 -8.23
C GLN A 45 -3.28 21.16 -8.74
N THR A 46 -2.10 20.75 -9.17
CA THR A 46 -1.81 19.35 -9.50
C THR A 46 -1.69 18.51 -8.22
N ILE A 47 -2.00 17.22 -8.30
CA ILE A 47 -1.86 16.29 -7.18
C ILE A 47 -0.38 16.14 -6.80
N ASP A 48 0.53 16.11 -7.78
CA ASP A 48 1.99 16.00 -7.60
C ASP A 48 2.51 17.17 -6.74
N LYS A 49 2.24 18.42 -7.11
CA LYS A 49 2.62 19.61 -6.30
C LYS A 49 1.99 19.62 -4.91
N LEU A 50 0.72 19.25 -4.77
CA LEU A 50 0.08 19.15 -3.45
C LEU A 50 0.85 18.17 -2.58
N ASN A 51 1.09 16.96 -3.10
CA ASN A 51 1.75 15.91 -2.36
C ASN A 51 3.20 16.29 -2.05
N ASN A 52 4.01 16.53 -3.07
CA ASN A 52 5.46 16.63 -2.96
C ASN A 52 5.92 17.89 -2.23
N HIS A 53 5.14 18.99 -2.27
CA HIS A 53 5.55 20.26 -1.65
C HIS A 53 4.82 20.59 -0.33
N ARG A 54 3.61 20.07 -0.09
CA ARG A 54 2.79 20.45 1.07
C ARG A 54 2.49 19.31 2.03
N ILE A 55 2.28 18.10 1.51
CA ILE A 55 1.79 16.95 2.30
C ILE A 55 2.91 16.00 2.71
N TYR A 56 3.79 15.62 1.78
CA TYR A 56 4.74 14.51 1.95
C TYR A 56 5.60 14.66 3.20
N GLU A 57 6.28 15.79 3.37
CA GLU A 57 7.17 16.00 4.52
C GLU A 57 6.40 15.96 5.87
N LYS A 58 5.18 16.53 5.91
CA LYS A 58 4.34 16.53 7.11
C LYS A 58 3.91 15.11 7.47
N VAL A 59 3.43 14.34 6.49
CA VAL A 59 3.04 12.93 6.68
C VAL A 59 4.24 12.10 7.12
N GLN A 60 5.39 12.19 6.45
CA GLN A 60 6.57 11.40 6.82
C GLN A 60 7.10 11.70 8.23
N LYS A 61 6.97 12.94 8.71
CA LYS A 61 7.29 13.28 10.11
C LYS A 61 6.27 12.69 11.08
N LEU A 62 4.98 12.77 10.74
CA LEU A 62 3.89 12.25 11.55
C LEU A 62 4.00 10.73 11.74
N LEU A 63 4.30 9.98 10.67
CA LEU A 63 4.39 8.51 10.68
C LEU A 63 5.55 7.95 11.49
N LYS A 64 6.49 8.80 11.93
CA LYS A 64 7.62 8.41 12.79
C LYS A 64 7.34 8.62 14.29
N LYS A 65 6.24 9.29 14.65
CA LYS A 65 5.83 9.51 16.05
C LYS A 65 5.32 8.20 16.65
N ASP A 66 5.43 8.07 17.97
CA ASP A 66 5.13 6.82 18.70
C ASP A 66 3.72 6.32 18.44
N PHE A 67 2.73 7.22 18.40
CA PHE A 67 1.35 6.86 18.08
C PHE A 67 1.21 6.15 16.73
N PHE A 68 2.00 6.54 15.71
CA PHE A 68 1.86 6.06 14.34
C PHE A 68 2.88 5.01 13.93
N ARG A 69 4.05 4.93 14.57
CA ARG A 69 5.11 3.97 14.16
C ARG A 69 4.81 2.54 14.61
N PHE A 70 4.04 2.35 15.68
CA PHE A 70 3.68 1.02 16.17
C PHE A 70 2.33 0.56 15.61
N TYR A 71 2.28 -0.67 15.12
CA TYR A 71 1.05 -1.27 14.58
C TYR A 71 0.80 -2.64 15.21
N LYS A 72 -0.39 -2.85 15.75
CA LYS A 72 -0.77 -4.12 16.39
C LYS A 72 -1.30 -5.10 15.35
N VAL A 73 -0.67 -6.25 15.18
CA VAL A 73 -1.00 -7.22 14.13
C VAL A 73 -0.73 -8.65 14.59
N ASN A 74 -1.52 -9.60 14.12
CA ASN A 74 -1.26 -11.03 14.28
C ASN A 74 -0.53 -11.56 13.03
N MET A 75 0.78 -11.73 13.15
CA MET A 75 1.64 -12.31 12.10
C MET A 75 1.76 -13.83 12.19
N ASP A 76 1.12 -14.47 13.17
CA ASP A 76 1.24 -15.91 13.40
C ASP A 76 0.01 -16.68 12.87
N LYS A 77 -1.03 -15.97 12.37
CA LYS A 77 -2.16 -16.59 11.63
C LYS A 77 -1.68 -17.40 10.43
N THR A 78 -2.23 -18.59 10.26
CA THR A 78 -1.99 -19.48 9.12
C THR A 78 -2.91 -19.14 7.94
N CYS A 79 -2.48 -19.44 6.72
CA CYS A 79 -3.32 -19.26 5.53
C CYS A 79 -4.60 -20.12 5.62
N PRO A 80 -5.81 -19.53 5.50
CA PRO A 80 -7.06 -20.29 5.56
C PRO A 80 -7.45 -20.96 4.23
N PHE A 81 -6.74 -20.67 3.12
CA PHE A 81 -7.15 -21.07 1.76
C PHE A 81 -6.30 -22.17 1.13
N TRP A 82 -5.00 -22.23 1.43
CA TRP A 82 -4.09 -23.25 0.95
C TRP A 82 -3.03 -23.57 2.00
N ALA A 83 -2.40 -24.73 1.87
CA ALA A 83 -1.29 -25.13 2.74
C ALA A 83 -0.18 -24.08 2.68
N ASP A 84 0.35 -23.77 3.85
CA ASP A 84 1.32 -22.72 4.05
C ASP A 84 2.73 -23.30 3.88
N ASP A 85 3.43 -22.89 2.83
CA ASP A 85 4.80 -23.32 2.56
C ASP A 85 5.80 -22.69 3.56
N ARG A 86 5.36 -21.77 4.45
CA ARG A 86 6.18 -21.24 5.56
C ARG A 86 6.63 -22.30 6.56
N GLN A 87 6.06 -23.50 6.53
CA GLN A 87 6.55 -24.60 7.34
C GLN A 87 7.86 -25.13 6.77
N CYS A 88 8.96 -24.65 7.34
CA CYS A 88 10.28 -25.23 7.17
C CYS A 88 10.19 -26.76 7.33
N GLY A 89 10.39 -27.50 6.24
CA GLY A 89 10.43 -28.96 6.21
C GLY A 89 11.63 -29.56 6.97
N THR A 90 12.31 -28.79 7.81
CA THR A 90 13.36 -29.26 8.70
C THR A 90 13.06 -28.85 10.14
N ASN A 91 13.03 -29.84 11.03
CA ASN A 91 12.79 -29.70 12.47
C ASN A 91 13.94 -28.98 13.23
N GLN A 92 14.66 -28.06 12.57
CA GLN A 92 15.91 -27.45 13.06
C GLN A 92 15.86 -25.92 13.19
N CYS A 93 14.76 -25.26 12.79
CA CYS A 93 14.61 -23.79 12.89
C CYS A 93 13.57 -23.32 13.94
N GLY A 94 13.18 -24.18 14.88
CA GLY A 94 12.44 -23.75 16.07
C GLY A 94 13.40 -23.23 17.14
N ILE A 95 13.55 -21.92 17.26
CA ILE A 95 14.12 -21.31 18.47
C ILE A 95 13.15 -21.66 19.61
N ALA A 96 13.57 -22.60 20.47
CA ALA A 96 12.78 -23.08 21.59
C ALA A 96 12.59 -21.96 22.63
N PHE A 97 11.34 -21.78 23.09
CA PHE A 97 11.08 -21.12 24.36
C PHE A 97 11.62 -22.02 25.47
N CYS A 98 12.67 -21.55 26.14
CA CYS A 98 13.17 -22.14 27.37
C CYS A 98 12.18 -21.87 28.50
N ASP A 99 11.64 -22.92 29.12
CA ASP A 99 11.20 -22.86 30.51
C ASP A 99 11.70 -24.12 31.21
N ASP A 100 12.56 -23.90 32.20
CA ASP A 100 13.35 -24.89 32.94
C ASP A 100 12.50 -25.77 33.90
N GLU A 101 11.26 -26.11 33.52
CA GLU A 101 10.26 -26.70 34.40
C GLU A 101 9.72 -28.08 33.96
N VAL A 102 10.17 -28.65 32.84
CA VAL A 102 9.63 -29.95 32.37
C VAL A 102 10.35 -31.15 33.03
N PRO A 103 9.64 -32.02 33.78
CA PRO A 103 10.23 -33.17 34.47
C PRO A 103 10.92 -34.17 33.51
N ALA A 104 12.05 -34.74 33.96
CA ALA A 104 12.93 -35.57 33.13
C ALA A 104 12.24 -36.79 32.45
N GLY A 105 11.13 -37.28 33.01
CA GLY A 105 10.37 -38.40 32.47
C GLY A 105 9.59 -38.10 31.18
N LEU A 106 9.37 -36.83 30.83
CA LEU A 106 8.62 -36.41 29.65
C LEU A 106 9.52 -36.00 28.47
N ARG A 107 10.85 -36.11 28.63
CA ARG A 107 11.85 -35.66 27.64
C ARG A 107 12.12 -36.66 26.50
N ARG A 108 11.30 -37.68 26.26
CA ARG A 108 11.45 -38.61 25.12
C ARG A 108 10.09 -39.06 24.57
N ARG A 109 9.90 -38.92 23.25
CA ARG A 109 8.98 -39.79 22.50
C ARG A 109 9.77 -40.64 21.51
N ASN A 110 9.76 -41.94 21.80
CA ASN A 110 10.32 -43.01 21.01
C ASN A 110 9.61 -43.13 19.65
N ALA A 111 10.39 -43.51 18.64
CA ALA A 111 9.98 -43.84 17.28
C ALA A 111 8.87 -44.90 17.22
N VAL A 112 7.90 -44.70 16.33
CA VAL A 112 7.02 -45.75 15.83
C VAL A 112 6.94 -45.62 14.30
N ASN A 113 7.41 -46.65 13.62
CA ASN A 113 7.38 -46.84 12.17
C ASN A 113 5.93 -47.01 11.69
N MET A 114 5.56 -46.36 10.58
CA MET A 114 4.47 -46.81 9.70
C MET A 114 4.91 -46.73 8.25
N GLU A 115 5.11 -47.91 7.65
CA GLU A 115 5.18 -48.14 6.21
C GLU A 115 3.79 -47.99 5.60
N ALA A 116 3.63 -47.15 4.58
CA ALA A 116 2.49 -47.20 3.67
C ALA A 116 2.85 -46.64 2.28
N ALA A 117 3.03 -47.58 1.36
CA ALA A 117 2.61 -47.57 -0.04
C ALA A 117 3.07 -46.43 -0.98
N ALA A 118 3.93 -46.85 -1.90
CA ALA A 118 4.41 -46.17 -3.09
C ALA A 118 3.31 -45.52 -3.98
N VAL A 119 3.49 -44.23 -4.25
CA VAL A 119 3.03 -43.57 -5.49
C VAL A 119 4.28 -43.02 -6.17
N LYS A 120 4.50 -43.44 -7.41
CA LYS A 120 5.57 -42.93 -8.28
C LYS A 120 5.09 -41.61 -8.87
N GLU A 121 5.65 -40.50 -8.43
CA GLU A 121 5.55 -39.22 -9.14
C GLU A 121 6.90 -38.95 -9.80
N GLU A 122 6.84 -38.62 -11.09
CA GLU A 122 7.97 -38.43 -11.98
C GLU A 122 8.77 -37.20 -11.55
N GLU A 123 10.09 -37.37 -11.52
CA GLU A 123 11.11 -36.38 -11.18
C GLU A 123 11.08 -35.22 -12.22
N ASP A 124 10.66 -34.03 -11.78
CA ASP A 124 10.91 -32.76 -12.48
C ASP A 124 11.84 -31.92 -11.60
N ASP A 125 13.14 -32.05 -11.90
CA ASP A 125 14.31 -31.78 -11.03
C ASP A 125 14.73 -30.29 -11.00
N ASP A 126 13.77 -29.34 -11.05
CA ASP A 126 14.04 -27.89 -11.16
C ASP A 126 13.23 -26.99 -10.20
N ALA A 127 12.53 -27.55 -9.19
CA ALA A 127 11.61 -26.80 -8.34
C ALA A 127 12.16 -26.31 -6.97
N GLU A 128 13.38 -26.69 -6.56
CA GLU A 128 13.80 -26.65 -5.14
C GLU A 128 14.60 -25.41 -4.67
N LYS A 129 14.58 -24.27 -5.36
CA LYS A 129 15.41 -23.10 -4.95
C LYS A 129 14.71 -21.75 -4.78
N CYS A 130 13.40 -21.68 -4.98
CA CYS A 130 12.70 -20.38 -5.02
C CYS A 130 11.79 -20.06 -3.82
N ALA A 131 11.59 -20.98 -2.88
CA ALA A 131 10.54 -20.84 -1.86
C ALA A 131 10.90 -19.89 -0.69
N ASP A 132 12.16 -19.85 -0.22
CA ASP A 132 12.53 -19.05 0.98
C ASP A 132 13.20 -17.70 0.69
N ALA A 133 13.42 -17.34 -0.58
CA ALA A 133 14.21 -16.15 -0.92
C ALA A 133 13.59 -14.84 -0.40
N GLY A 134 12.26 -14.79 -0.23
CA GLY A 134 11.52 -13.59 0.15
C GLY A 134 11.83 -13.07 1.55
N ASN A 135 12.23 -13.92 2.49
CA ASN A 135 12.56 -13.52 3.86
C ASN A 135 14.07 -13.40 4.09
N ASN A 136 14.89 -13.97 3.19
CA ASN A 136 16.36 -13.99 3.34
C ASN A 136 17.03 -12.64 3.05
N ILE A 137 16.46 -11.84 2.14
CA ILE A 137 17.07 -10.56 1.73
C ILE A 137 16.83 -9.47 2.77
N ASP A 138 15.60 -9.43 3.32
CA ASP A 138 15.18 -8.37 4.23
C ASP A 138 14.18 -8.90 5.28
N PRO A 139 14.67 -9.66 6.28
CA PRO A 139 13.82 -10.27 7.29
C PRO A 139 13.10 -9.20 8.13
N MET A 140 11.90 -9.55 8.61
CA MET A 140 11.10 -8.68 9.47
C MET A 140 11.74 -8.58 10.87
N ASP A 141 11.92 -7.36 11.35
CA ASP A 141 12.41 -7.06 12.69
C ASP A 141 11.22 -6.98 13.67
N ARG A 142 11.10 -7.97 14.56
CA ARG A 142 10.07 -8.03 15.62
C ARG A 142 10.58 -7.48 16.97
N THR A 143 11.74 -6.85 17.02
CA THR A 143 12.35 -6.40 18.29
C THR A 143 11.71 -5.11 18.83
N LEU A 144 11.41 -5.13 20.13
CA LEU A 144 10.93 -3.99 20.91
C LEU A 144 11.77 -3.89 22.19
N HIS A 145 12.17 -2.67 22.54
CA HIS A 145 12.86 -2.39 23.79
C HIS A 145 11.90 -2.45 24.99
N ASP A 146 12.43 -2.61 26.20
CA ASP A 146 11.61 -2.80 27.40
C ASP A 146 10.81 -1.55 27.79
N ASP A 147 11.34 -0.35 27.49
CA ASP A 147 10.63 0.92 27.59
C ASP A 147 9.49 1.01 26.57
N GLU A 148 9.74 0.63 25.30
CA GLU A 148 8.71 0.58 24.26
C GLU A 148 7.57 -0.38 24.66
N LYS A 149 7.90 -1.57 25.18
CA LYS A 149 6.88 -2.53 25.67
C LYS A 149 6.02 -1.97 26.79
N ARG A 150 6.61 -1.25 27.75
CA ARG A 150 5.86 -0.61 28.85
C ARG A 150 4.96 0.51 28.35
N GLN A 151 5.43 1.29 27.38
CA GLN A 151 4.65 2.34 26.75
C GLN A 151 3.42 1.75 26.03
N LEU A 152 3.64 0.69 25.25
CA LEU A 152 2.59 -0.01 24.52
C LEU A 152 1.56 -0.67 25.45
N ASP A 153 1.99 -1.25 26.57
CA ASP A 153 1.10 -1.77 27.61
C ASP A 153 0.23 -0.66 28.23
N ALA A 154 0.82 0.51 28.50
CA ALA A 154 0.08 1.67 28.99
C ALA A 154 -0.93 2.20 27.95
N MET A 155 -0.57 2.17 26.66
CA MET A 155 -1.46 2.54 25.55
C MET A 155 -2.66 1.59 25.44
N ASP A 156 -2.40 0.27 25.50
CA ASP A 156 -3.46 -0.74 25.49
C ASP A 156 -4.41 -0.57 26.68
N HIS A 157 -3.88 -0.38 27.89
CA HIS A 157 -4.69 -0.13 29.10
C HIS A 157 -5.54 1.14 28.99
N HIS A 158 -5.01 2.21 28.39
CA HIS A 158 -5.77 3.44 28.15
C HIS A 158 -6.95 3.18 27.20
N ASP A 159 -6.69 2.49 26.08
CA ASP A 159 -7.70 2.23 25.05
C ASP A 159 -8.78 1.26 25.53
N ASP A 160 -8.43 0.26 26.35
CA ASP A 160 -9.40 -0.65 26.99
C ASP A 160 -10.28 0.05 28.03
N GLY A 161 -9.79 1.14 28.62
CA GLY A 161 -10.53 1.97 29.56
C GLY A 161 -11.54 2.92 28.90
N LEU A 162 -11.49 3.08 27.58
CA LEU A 162 -12.48 3.85 26.84
C LEU A 162 -13.77 3.02 26.74
N GLU A 163 -14.83 3.46 27.44
CA GLU A 163 -16.10 2.77 27.71
C GLU A 163 -16.94 2.35 26.47
N ASP A 164 -16.37 2.45 25.29
CA ASP A 164 -17.06 2.54 24.01
C ASP A 164 -16.74 1.39 23.04
N LYS A 165 -16.01 0.34 23.46
CA LYS A 165 -15.86 -0.91 22.68
C LYS A 165 -17.19 -1.70 22.63
N PHE A 166 -18.19 -1.19 21.92
CA PHE A 166 -19.51 -1.83 21.78
C PHE A 166 -19.53 -3.03 20.83
N CYS A 167 -18.44 -3.31 20.11
CA CYS A 167 -18.35 -4.38 19.13
C CYS A 167 -16.97 -5.05 19.21
N GLU A 168 -16.92 -6.29 19.69
CA GLU A 168 -15.77 -7.16 19.50
C GLU A 168 -15.68 -7.50 18.00
N ILE A 169 -14.67 -6.95 17.31
CA ILE A 169 -14.26 -7.49 16.02
C ILE A 169 -13.42 -8.72 16.35
N GLU A 170 -13.87 -9.92 15.96
CA GLU A 170 -13.19 -11.21 16.26
C GLU A 170 -11.68 -11.22 15.90
N ASP A 171 -11.25 -10.32 15.01
CA ASP A 171 -9.85 -10.18 14.60
C ASP A 171 -9.01 -9.24 15.48
N ASP A 172 -9.61 -8.27 16.20
CA ASP A 172 -8.87 -7.23 16.93
C ASP A 172 -8.39 -7.69 18.33
N GLU A 173 -8.97 -8.76 18.86
CA GLU A 173 -8.61 -9.35 20.16
C GLU A 173 -8.20 -10.83 20.05
N SER A 174 -7.83 -11.29 18.84
CA SER A 174 -7.35 -12.66 18.67
C SER A 174 -6.07 -12.94 19.49
N ASP A 175 -6.02 -14.09 20.16
CA ASP A 175 -4.79 -14.61 20.77
C ASP A 175 -3.64 -14.53 19.73
N GLY A 176 -2.60 -13.75 20.04
CA GLY A 176 -1.41 -13.57 19.18
C GLY A 176 -1.22 -12.20 18.51
N MET A 177 -2.11 -11.23 18.76
CA MET A 177 -1.86 -9.83 18.36
C MET A 177 -0.62 -9.27 19.08
N HIS A 178 0.31 -8.68 18.35
CA HIS A 178 1.52 -8.04 18.91
C HIS A 178 1.88 -6.78 18.13
N TYR A 179 2.60 -5.87 18.77
CA TYR A 179 3.08 -4.65 18.13
C TYR A 179 4.31 -4.91 17.26
N VAL A 180 4.34 -4.24 16.11
CA VAL A 180 5.50 -4.16 15.21
C VAL A 180 5.84 -2.69 15.00
N ASP A 181 7.13 -2.35 15.12
CA ASP A 181 7.64 -1.03 14.75
C ASP A 181 7.81 -0.95 13.23
N LEU A 182 6.96 -0.16 12.58
CA LEU A 182 6.95 0.03 11.13
C LEU A 182 8.19 0.79 10.64
N SER A 183 8.85 1.58 11.51
CA SER A 183 10.07 2.31 11.15
C SER A 183 11.27 1.38 10.95
N LYS A 184 11.31 0.25 11.66
CA LYS A 184 12.31 -0.82 11.50
C LYS A 184 12.00 -1.73 10.30
N ASN A 185 10.77 -1.71 9.82
CA ASN A 185 10.25 -2.61 8.78
C ASN A 185 9.74 -1.85 7.55
N PRO A 186 10.59 -1.09 6.83
CA PRO A 186 10.14 -0.34 5.65
C PRO A 186 9.68 -1.26 4.51
N GLU A 187 8.66 -0.83 3.76
CA GLU A 187 8.22 -1.51 2.53
C GLU A 187 9.28 -1.31 1.44
N ARG A 188 9.93 -2.38 0.99
CA ARG A 188 10.96 -2.36 -0.05
C ARG A 188 11.10 -3.72 -0.73
N TYR A 189 12.06 -3.87 -1.66
CA TYR A 189 12.30 -5.15 -2.32
C TYR A 189 12.74 -6.23 -1.32
N THR A 190 12.02 -7.36 -1.32
CA THR A 190 12.28 -8.52 -0.45
C THR A 190 12.73 -9.77 -1.22
N GLY A 191 12.62 -9.76 -2.56
CA GLY A 191 12.84 -10.96 -3.39
C GLY A 191 11.62 -11.87 -3.53
N TYR A 192 10.49 -11.55 -2.89
CA TYR A 192 9.24 -12.31 -3.04
C TYR A 192 8.74 -12.29 -4.49
N ALA A 193 8.84 -13.43 -5.18
CA ALA A 193 8.56 -13.58 -6.60
C ALA A 193 8.06 -15.01 -6.93
N GLY A 194 7.67 -15.25 -8.18
CA GLY A 194 7.23 -16.58 -8.64
C GLY A 194 5.74 -16.83 -8.48
N LYS A 195 5.34 -18.10 -8.32
CA LYS A 195 3.93 -18.55 -8.33
C LYS A 195 3.16 -18.10 -7.09
N SER A 196 3.83 -17.99 -5.93
CA SER A 196 3.18 -17.61 -4.66
C SER A 196 2.58 -16.20 -4.70
N PRO A 197 3.34 -15.11 -5.01
CA PRO A 197 2.74 -13.78 -5.13
C PRO A 197 1.70 -13.69 -6.25
N GLN A 198 1.86 -14.44 -7.35
CA GLN A 198 0.88 -14.48 -8.43
C GLN A 198 -0.46 -15.07 -7.96
N ARG A 199 -0.43 -16.13 -7.15
CA ARG A 199 -1.62 -16.74 -6.55
C ARG A 199 -2.33 -15.75 -5.63
N VAL A 200 -1.59 -15.10 -4.73
CA VAL A 200 -2.13 -14.08 -3.82
C VAL A 200 -2.82 -12.96 -4.61
N TRP A 201 -2.13 -12.33 -5.56
CA TRP A 201 -2.72 -11.24 -6.34
C TRP A 201 -3.93 -11.70 -7.15
N LYS A 202 -3.87 -12.90 -7.75
CA LYS A 202 -5.01 -13.48 -8.45
C LYS A 202 -6.23 -13.58 -7.53
N SER A 203 -6.06 -14.15 -6.33
CA SER A 203 -7.15 -14.26 -5.35
C SER A 203 -7.70 -12.89 -4.92
N ILE A 204 -6.84 -11.88 -4.71
CA ILE A 204 -7.28 -10.51 -4.36
C ILE A 204 -8.10 -9.89 -5.50
N TYR A 205 -7.68 -10.04 -6.76
CA TYR A 205 -8.46 -9.51 -7.89
C TYR A 205 -9.76 -10.29 -8.12
N GLU A 206 -9.78 -11.59 -7.82
CA GLU A 206 -10.97 -12.45 -7.90
C GLU A 206 -12.01 -12.12 -6.81
N GLU A 207 -11.64 -11.44 -5.72
CA GLU A 207 -12.60 -10.86 -4.77
C GLU A 207 -13.46 -9.76 -5.40
N ASN A 208 -13.17 -9.28 -6.61
CA ASN A 208 -14.01 -8.32 -7.35
C ASN A 208 -15.29 -8.96 -7.92
N CYS A 209 -16.04 -9.65 -7.07
CA CYS A 209 -17.27 -10.36 -7.39
C CYS A 209 -18.49 -9.71 -6.72
N PHE A 210 -18.69 -8.41 -6.97
CA PHE A 210 -19.97 -7.76 -6.66
C PHE A 210 -21.10 -8.44 -7.46
N LYS A 211 -22.27 -8.63 -6.85
CA LYS A 211 -23.39 -9.41 -7.43
C LYS A 211 -23.66 -8.99 -8.87
N PRO A 212 -23.45 -9.87 -9.87
CA PRO A 212 -23.67 -9.54 -11.27
C PRO A 212 -25.16 -9.39 -11.61
N ASP A 213 -25.51 -8.43 -12.46
CA ASP A 213 -26.61 -8.66 -13.41
C ASP A 213 -26.11 -9.69 -14.44
N PRO A 214 -26.72 -10.89 -14.54
CA PRO A 214 -26.29 -11.96 -15.46
C PRO A 214 -26.18 -11.55 -16.94
N LYS A 215 -26.69 -10.37 -17.30
CA LYS A 215 -26.63 -9.83 -18.67
C LYS A 215 -25.25 -9.31 -19.10
N PHE A 216 -24.37 -8.91 -18.19
CA PHE A 216 -23.16 -8.14 -18.56
C PHE A 216 -21.81 -8.82 -18.32
N ASP A 217 -21.76 -9.96 -17.61
CA ASP A 217 -20.52 -10.37 -16.91
C ASP A 217 -19.86 -11.67 -17.39
N LYS A 218 -20.25 -12.21 -18.55
CA LYS A 218 -19.81 -13.56 -18.98
C LYS A 218 -18.32 -13.70 -19.29
N ASN A 219 -17.61 -12.59 -19.56
CA ASN A 219 -16.21 -12.59 -20.03
C ASN A 219 -15.23 -11.87 -19.08
N PHE A 220 -15.65 -11.57 -17.86
CA PHE A 220 -14.81 -10.77 -16.93
C PHE A 220 -13.49 -11.47 -16.58
N LEU A 221 -13.50 -12.80 -16.41
CA LEU A 221 -12.33 -13.58 -16.03
C LEU A 221 -11.25 -13.68 -17.12
N THR A 222 -11.56 -13.30 -18.37
CA THR A 222 -10.63 -13.45 -19.50
C THR A 222 -10.01 -12.14 -19.96
N ASN A 223 -10.57 -10.98 -19.63
CA ASN A 223 -9.98 -9.67 -19.96
C ASN A 223 -10.51 -8.57 -19.02
N PRO A 224 -9.82 -8.30 -17.88
CA PRO A 224 -10.26 -7.26 -16.94
C PRO A 224 -10.09 -5.88 -17.58
N SER A 225 -11.19 -5.26 -18.02
CA SER A 225 -11.21 -3.89 -18.52
C SER A 225 -12.22 -3.06 -17.74
N ASN A 226 -11.94 -1.76 -17.53
CA ASN A 226 -12.84 -0.84 -16.84
C ASN A 226 -14.18 -0.61 -17.57
N PHE A 227 -14.24 -0.96 -18.86
CA PHE A 227 -15.42 -0.79 -19.71
C PHE A 227 -16.43 -1.91 -19.47
N GLY A 228 -17.68 -1.54 -19.13
CA GLY A 228 -18.79 -2.49 -18.92
C GLY A 228 -18.99 -2.95 -17.47
N MET A 229 -18.11 -2.57 -16.55
CA MET A 229 -18.29 -2.84 -15.11
C MET A 229 -19.29 -1.88 -14.46
N CYS A 230 -20.08 -2.40 -13.50
CA CYS A 230 -20.76 -1.58 -12.50
C CYS A 230 -19.75 -0.69 -11.75
N LEU A 231 -20.19 0.46 -11.27
CA LEU A 231 -19.33 1.49 -10.66
C LEU A 231 -18.51 0.91 -9.49
N GLU A 232 -19.15 0.07 -8.69
CA GLU A 232 -18.63 -0.65 -7.55
C GLU A 232 -17.40 -1.51 -7.92
N LYS A 233 -17.54 -2.32 -8.96
CA LYS A 233 -16.47 -3.18 -9.50
C LYS A 233 -15.30 -2.37 -10.03
N ARG A 234 -15.60 -1.23 -10.67
CA ARG A 234 -14.58 -0.31 -11.19
C ARG A 234 -13.80 0.34 -10.05
N VAL A 235 -14.47 0.76 -8.99
CA VAL A 235 -13.84 1.34 -7.80
C VAL A 235 -12.93 0.31 -7.13
N PHE A 236 -13.45 -0.88 -6.86
CA PHE A 236 -12.67 -1.97 -6.26
C PHE A 236 -11.43 -2.30 -7.10
N TYR A 237 -11.60 -2.47 -8.41
CA TYR A 237 -10.47 -2.72 -9.31
C TYR A 237 -9.41 -1.60 -9.24
N ARG A 238 -9.83 -0.33 -9.25
CA ARG A 238 -8.91 0.81 -9.18
C ARG A 238 -8.20 0.89 -7.84
N LEU A 239 -8.89 0.55 -6.74
CA LEU A 239 -8.30 0.44 -5.40
C LEU A 239 -7.19 -0.62 -5.36
N ILE A 240 -7.50 -1.86 -5.75
CA ILE A 240 -6.53 -2.96 -5.75
C ILE A 240 -5.39 -2.70 -6.75
N SER A 241 -5.70 -2.19 -7.94
CA SER A 241 -4.68 -1.81 -8.92
C SER A 241 -3.79 -0.67 -8.43
N GLY A 242 -4.33 0.31 -7.70
CA GLY A 242 -3.56 1.37 -7.06
C GLY A 242 -2.62 0.83 -5.99
N LEU A 243 -3.11 -0.02 -5.10
CA LEU A 243 -2.31 -0.72 -4.08
C LEU A 243 -1.16 -1.52 -4.70
N HIS A 244 -1.47 -2.41 -5.65
CA HIS A 244 -0.47 -3.24 -6.33
C HIS A 244 0.60 -2.38 -7.05
N SER A 245 0.17 -1.27 -7.65
CA SER A 245 1.07 -0.33 -8.32
C SER A 245 1.95 0.41 -7.31
N ALA A 246 1.41 0.85 -6.18
CA ALA A 246 2.18 1.51 -5.11
C ALA A 246 3.27 0.60 -4.55
N ILE A 247 2.94 -0.66 -4.26
CA ILE A 247 3.91 -1.69 -3.83
C ILE A 247 5.00 -1.86 -4.91
N THR A 248 4.62 -1.94 -6.18
CA THR A 248 5.57 -2.07 -7.30
C THR A 248 6.51 -0.86 -7.41
N ILE A 249 6.00 0.36 -7.19
CA ILE A 249 6.80 1.59 -7.16
C ILE A 249 7.79 1.53 -6.01
N SER A 250 7.37 1.14 -4.81
CA SER A 250 8.27 1.02 -3.66
C SER A 250 9.39 0.00 -3.90
N ILE A 251 9.04 -1.17 -4.43
CA ILE A 251 10.01 -2.22 -4.78
C ILE A 251 11.02 -1.73 -5.83
N ALA A 252 10.57 -0.93 -6.81
CA ALA A 252 11.47 -0.33 -7.79
C ALA A 252 12.34 0.75 -7.16
N ALA A 253 11.80 1.59 -6.26
CA ALA A 253 12.50 2.72 -5.65
C ALA A 253 13.61 2.24 -4.68
N TYR A 254 13.31 1.18 -3.94
CA TYR A 254 14.17 0.56 -2.95
C TYR A 254 14.49 -0.89 -3.38
N ASN A 255 15.12 -1.03 -4.55
CA ASN A 255 15.52 -2.32 -5.09
C ASN A 255 16.88 -2.77 -4.54
N TYR A 256 17.21 -4.06 -4.58
CA TYR A 256 18.43 -4.59 -3.97
C TYR A 256 19.37 -5.22 -5.00
N LYS A 257 20.65 -4.83 -4.98
CA LYS A 257 21.74 -5.53 -5.68
C LYS A 257 22.52 -6.37 -4.67
N PRO A 258 22.50 -7.71 -4.76
CA PRO A 258 23.37 -8.54 -3.94
C PRO A 258 24.83 -8.23 -4.26
N PRO A 259 25.75 -8.46 -3.30
CA PRO A 259 27.16 -8.25 -3.55
C PRO A 259 27.64 -9.18 -4.67
N PRO A 260 28.61 -8.76 -5.50
CA PRO A 260 29.20 -9.63 -6.50
C PRO A 260 29.80 -10.87 -5.81
N PRO A 261 29.77 -12.06 -6.44
CA PRO A 261 30.40 -13.25 -5.89
C PRO A 261 31.85 -12.94 -5.54
N SER A 262 32.22 -13.02 -4.26
CA SER A 262 33.56 -12.67 -3.81
C SER A 262 34.58 -13.59 -4.47
N LEU A 263 35.41 -13.03 -5.34
CA LEU A 263 36.60 -13.71 -5.86
C LEU A 263 37.68 -13.67 -4.77
N GLY A 264 37.54 -14.54 -3.76
CA GLY A 264 38.52 -14.67 -2.68
C GLY A 264 38.16 -13.90 -1.41
N GLN A 265 38.76 -14.38 -0.33
CA GLN A 265 38.40 -14.23 1.08
C GLN A 265 38.64 -12.83 1.68
N PHE A 266 38.58 -11.77 0.87
CA PHE A 266 38.89 -10.40 1.27
C PHE A 266 37.67 -9.49 1.12
N GLY A 267 36.92 -9.35 2.21
CA GLY A 267 35.85 -8.37 2.38
C GLY A 267 34.50 -8.85 1.85
N SER A 268 33.59 -9.22 2.76
CA SER A 268 32.16 -9.33 2.43
C SER A 268 31.66 -7.95 2.01
N GLN A 269 31.60 -7.67 0.72
CA GLN A 269 30.90 -6.48 0.24
C GLN A 269 29.43 -6.62 0.66
N MET A 270 28.88 -5.56 1.25
CA MET A 270 27.44 -5.52 1.54
C MET A 270 26.70 -5.18 0.24
N GLY A 271 25.57 -5.82 -0.01
CA GLY A 271 24.70 -5.43 -1.13
C GLY A 271 24.18 -4.01 -0.94
N THR A 272 23.73 -3.39 -2.04
CA THR A 272 23.34 -1.98 -2.05
C THR A 272 21.89 -1.81 -2.49
N TRP A 273 21.17 -0.93 -1.80
CA TRP A 273 19.85 -0.47 -2.23
C TRP A 273 19.97 0.57 -3.34
N PHE A 274 19.14 0.48 -4.37
CA PHE A 274 19.17 1.40 -5.51
C PHE A 274 17.78 1.58 -6.14
N ARG A 275 17.59 2.70 -6.85
CA ARG A 275 16.40 2.95 -7.66
C ARG A 275 16.51 2.24 -9.02
N ASN A 276 15.62 1.29 -9.28
CA ASN A 276 15.60 0.47 -10.49
C ASN A 276 14.70 1.09 -11.56
N THR A 277 15.26 2.03 -12.34
CA THR A 277 14.55 2.73 -13.42
C THR A 277 14.07 1.80 -14.53
N GLU A 278 14.82 0.73 -14.84
CA GLU A 278 14.42 -0.26 -15.85
C GLU A 278 13.16 -1.03 -15.42
N MET A 279 13.10 -1.46 -14.15
CA MET A 279 11.92 -2.10 -13.59
C MET A 279 10.71 -1.15 -13.62
N PHE A 280 10.89 0.10 -13.20
CA PHE A 280 9.82 1.09 -13.21
C PHE A 280 9.28 1.34 -14.63
N ALA A 281 10.16 1.64 -15.58
CA ALA A 281 9.80 1.86 -16.98
C ALA A 281 9.13 0.62 -17.61
N GLY A 282 9.60 -0.58 -17.27
CA GLY A 282 9.01 -1.83 -17.74
C GLY A 282 7.60 -2.10 -17.17
N ARG A 283 7.33 -1.70 -15.92
CA ARG A 283 6.04 -1.97 -15.26
C ARG A 283 4.98 -0.93 -15.58
N PHE A 284 5.38 0.32 -15.76
CA PHE A 284 4.48 1.46 -15.92
C PHE A 284 4.50 2.09 -17.32
N GLY A 285 5.47 1.76 -18.15
CA GLY A 285 5.48 2.18 -19.56
C GLY A 285 4.68 1.27 -20.46
N THR A 286 4.59 1.65 -21.73
CA THR A 286 3.85 0.87 -22.74
C THR A 286 4.69 -0.10 -23.55
N LYS A 287 5.93 -0.36 -23.14
CA LYS A 287 6.78 -1.35 -23.80
C LYS A 287 6.16 -2.74 -23.78
N TRP A 288 5.57 -3.13 -22.64
CA TRP A 288 5.04 -4.48 -22.42
C TRP A 288 3.51 -4.54 -22.34
N SER A 289 2.85 -3.47 -21.89
CA SER A 289 1.39 -3.38 -21.83
C SER A 289 0.94 -1.93 -21.96
N TRP A 290 -0.14 -1.69 -22.71
CA TRP A 290 -0.76 -0.37 -22.81
C TRP A 290 -1.36 0.13 -21.48
N GLU A 291 -1.48 -0.74 -20.47
CA GLU A 291 -2.08 -0.44 -19.17
C GLU A 291 -1.15 0.28 -18.19
N GLY A 292 0.16 0.34 -18.46
CA GLY A 292 1.15 0.92 -17.55
C GLY A 292 0.76 2.30 -17.00
N PRO A 293 0.38 3.27 -17.87
CA PRO A 293 -0.11 4.58 -17.44
C PRO A 293 -1.40 4.53 -16.63
N GLN A 294 -2.30 3.58 -16.93
CA GLN A 294 -3.54 3.43 -16.18
C GLN A 294 -3.28 2.93 -14.76
N ARG A 295 -2.28 2.06 -14.59
CA ARG A 295 -1.81 1.58 -13.28
C ARG A 295 -1.27 2.73 -12.42
N LEU A 296 -0.47 3.63 -13.02
CA LEU A 296 -0.05 4.86 -12.34
C LEU A 296 -1.24 5.73 -11.93
N ARG A 297 -2.20 5.99 -12.83
CA ARG A 297 -3.42 6.75 -12.49
C ARG A 297 -4.21 6.16 -11.33
N ASN A 298 -4.16 4.83 -11.16
CA ASN A 298 -4.83 4.16 -10.05
C ASN A 298 -4.15 4.44 -8.69
N VAL A 299 -2.83 4.69 -8.65
CA VAL A 299 -2.11 5.16 -7.44
C VAL A 299 -2.61 6.55 -7.01
N TYR A 300 -2.79 7.46 -7.97
CA TYR A 300 -3.33 8.80 -7.69
C TYR A 300 -4.81 8.75 -7.30
N PHE A 301 -5.57 7.80 -7.84
CA PHE A 301 -6.97 7.59 -7.45
C PHE A 301 -7.11 7.18 -5.99
N ILE A 302 -6.34 6.18 -5.55
CA ILE A 302 -6.37 5.73 -4.15
C ILE A 302 -5.85 6.81 -3.20
N TYR A 303 -4.80 7.55 -3.60
CA TYR A 303 -4.33 8.72 -2.86
C TYR A 303 -5.45 9.74 -2.63
N LEU A 304 -6.20 10.12 -3.68
CA LEU A 304 -7.31 11.07 -3.55
C LEU A 304 -8.47 10.55 -2.71
N LEU A 305 -8.74 9.24 -2.77
CA LEU A 305 -9.78 8.60 -1.97
C LEU A 305 -9.42 8.65 -0.47
N GLU A 306 -8.20 8.30 -0.10
CA GLU A 306 -7.75 8.36 1.29
C GLU A 306 -7.57 9.81 1.77
N LEU A 307 -7.05 10.72 0.92
CA LEU A 307 -7.00 12.16 1.20
C LEU A 307 -8.39 12.70 1.57
N ARG A 308 -9.42 12.23 0.85
CA ARG A 308 -10.79 12.61 1.13
C ARG A 308 -11.31 11.98 2.42
N ALA A 309 -11.00 10.72 2.70
CA ALA A 309 -11.36 10.07 3.95
C ALA A 309 -10.74 10.80 5.16
N LEU A 310 -9.48 11.22 5.07
CA LEU A 310 -8.82 12.03 6.10
C LEU A 310 -9.55 13.36 6.34
N LEU A 311 -9.98 14.05 5.28
CA LEU A 311 -10.76 15.28 5.41
C LEU A 311 -12.10 15.04 6.12
N LYS A 312 -12.78 13.92 5.83
CA LYS A 312 -14.04 13.54 6.47
C LYS A 312 -13.85 13.13 7.93
N ALA A 313 -12.73 12.49 8.25
CA ALA A 313 -12.35 12.12 9.62
C ALA A 313 -11.82 13.31 10.43
N ALA A 314 -11.60 14.49 9.83
CA ALA A 314 -11.03 15.65 10.51
C ALA A 314 -11.72 15.99 11.86
N PRO A 315 -13.05 16.03 11.98
CA PRO A 315 -13.71 16.32 13.27
C PRO A 315 -13.43 15.28 14.35
N TYR A 316 -13.16 14.03 13.96
CA TYR A 316 -12.78 12.97 14.88
C TYR A 316 -11.31 13.11 15.29
N LEU A 317 -10.41 13.20 14.30
CA LEU A 317 -8.97 13.29 14.50
C LEU A 317 -8.53 14.56 15.27
N GLN A 318 -9.29 15.64 15.19
CA GLN A 318 -9.02 16.87 15.96
C GLN A 318 -9.35 16.72 17.45
N ASN A 319 -10.26 15.81 17.82
CA ASN A 319 -10.63 15.56 19.22
C ASN A 319 -9.88 14.35 19.82
N GLU A 320 -9.11 13.64 18.99
CA GLU A 320 -8.33 12.48 19.40
C GLU A 320 -7.15 12.90 20.29
N LEU A 321 -6.93 12.15 21.38
CA LEU A 321 -5.84 12.46 22.32
C LEU A 321 -4.47 12.09 21.76
N PHE A 322 -4.43 11.10 20.86
CA PHE A 322 -3.21 10.47 20.37
C PHE A 322 -2.33 9.93 21.51
N TYR A 323 -2.96 9.34 22.54
CA TYR A 323 -2.30 8.96 23.79
C TYR A 323 -1.14 7.98 23.58
N THR A 324 0.06 8.34 24.04
CA THR A 324 1.25 7.47 24.07
C THR A 324 1.83 7.31 25.48
N GLY A 325 1.24 7.96 26.49
CA GLY A 325 1.82 8.08 27.83
C GLY A 325 2.87 9.21 27.96
N ASN A 326 3.12 9.95 26.88
CA ASN A 326 3.98 11.12 26.85
C ASN A 326 3.18 12.35 26.40
N ASP A 327 2.67 13.13 27.36
CA ASP A 327 1.82 14.31 27.12
C ASP A 327 2.40 15.32 26.12
N VAL A 328 3.73 15.47 26.08
CA VAL A 328 4.41 16.39 25.16
C VAL A 328 4.32 15.87 23.73
N GLU A 329 4.60 14.59 23.52
CA GLU A 329 4.52 13.96 22.21
C GLU A 329 3.08 13.89 21.71
N ASP A 330 2.12 13.61 22.59
CA ASP A 330 0.70 13.53 22.27
C ASP A 330 0.18 14.91 21.78
N ALA A 331 0.55 15.99 22.47
CA ALA A 331 0.20 17.35 22.07
C ALA A 331 0.85 17.76 20.74
N GLU A 332 2.12 17.42 20.52
CA GLU A 332 2.79 17.64 19.24
C GLU A 332 2.18 16.83 18.10
N THR A 333 1.77 15.59 18.38
CA THR A 333 1.13 14.70 17.41
C THR A 333 -0.18 15.30 16.95
N ARG A 334 -1.01 15.76 17.89
CA ARG A 334 -2.28 16.43 17.60
C ARG A 334 -2.09 17.66 16.72
N LYS A 335 -1.13 18.52 17.07
CA LYS A 335 -0.80 19.70 16.27
C LYS A 335 -0.32 19.32 14.86
N ALA A 336 0.50 18.29 14.72
CA ALA A 336 0.97 17.83 13.41
C ALA A 336 -0.17 17.26 12.54
N VAL A 337 -1.15 16.58 13.15
CA VAL A 337 -2.38 16.13 12.47
C VAL A 337 -3.23 17.33 12.03
N GLU A 338 -3.42 18.32 12.89
CA GLU A 338 -4.13 19.56 12.56
C GLU A 338 -3.49 20.29 11.37
N ASP A 339 -2.17 20.50 11.42
CA ASP A 339 -1.40 21.12 10.33
C ASP A 339 -1.57 20.34 9.01
N LEU A 340 -1.54 19.00 9.05
CA LEU A 340 -1.78 18.17 7.87
C LEU A 340 -3.21 18.36 7.34
N LEU A 341 -4.22 18.32 8.21
CA LEU A 341 -5.62 18.47 7.83
C LEU A 341 -5.93 19.85 7.24
N GLU A 342 -5.21 20.91 7.65
CA GLU A 342 -5.32 22.24 7.05
C GLU A 342 -4.83 22.27 5.60
N GLU A 343 -3.68 21.64 5.31
CA GLU A 343 -3.16 21.51 3.95
C GLU A 343 -4.13 20.72 3.05
N ILE A 344 -4.71 19.64 3.60
CA ILE A 344 -5.73 18.82 2.93
C ILE A 344 -6.97 19.67 2.64
N ARG A 345 -7.52 20.37 3.64
CA ARG A 345 -8.72 21.20 3.51
C ARG A 345 -8.55 22.35 2.51
N ALA A 346 -7.33 22.86 2.37
CA ALA A 346 -7.01 23.92 1.41
C ALA A 346 -7.01 23.45 -0.05
N TYR A 347 -7.02 22.14 -0.32
CA TYR A 347 -7.02 21.60 -1.68
C TYR A 347 -8.44 21.62 -2.27
N PRO A 348 -8.72 22.32 -3.38
CA PRO A 348 -10.09 22.48 -3.85
C PRO A 348 -10.63 21.26 -4.61
N ASN A 349 -9.76 20.42 -5.18
CA ASN A 349 -10.14 19.38 -6.13
C ASN A 349 -10.21 18.00 -5.48
N HIS A 350 -10.98 17.87 -4.40
CA HIS A 350 -11.17 16.60 -3.71
C HIS A 350 -11.96 15.58 -4.54
N PHE A 351 -11.79 14.31 -4.18
CA PHE A 351 -12.64 13.22 -4.65
C PHE A 351 -14.10 13.49 -4.30
N ASP A 352 -15.01 13.32 -5.26
CA ASP A 352 -16.45 13.45 -5.02
C ASP A 352 -17.05 12.06 -4.78
N GLU A 353 -17.37 11.76 -3.52
CA GLU A 353 -17.96 10.48 -3.14
C GLU A 353 -19.40 10.33 -3.60
N SER A 354 -20.10 11.44 -3.83
CA SER A 354 -21.50 11.40 -4.23
C SER A 354 -21.66 10.75 -5.60
N GLU A 355 -20.65 10.89 -6.46
CA GLU A 355 -20.57 10.21 -7.76
C GLU A 355 -20.30 8.71 -7.61
N MET A 356 -19.57 8.30 -6.57
CA MET A 356 -19.18 6.91 -6.33
C MET A 356 -20.30 6.09 -5.65
N PHE A 357 -21.09 6.75 -4.80
CA PHE A 357 -22.11 6.13 -3.96
C PHE A 357 -23.51 6.65 -4.28
N THR A 358 -23.80 6.88 -5.56
CA THR A 358 -25.14 7.26 -6.04
C THR A 358 -26.14 6.14 -5.74
N GLY A 359 -27.21 6.43 -4.99
CA GLY A 359 -28.28 5.46 -4.81
C GLY A 359 -29.27 5.78 -3.71
N VAL A 360 -30.42 5.09 -3.76
CA VAL A 360 -31.36 4.98 -2.65
C VAL A 360 -30.61 4.41 -1.43
N GLU A 361 -30.90 4.88 -0.23
CA GLU A 361 -30.20 4.49 1.03
C GLU A 361 -29.94 2.98 1.17
N SER A 362 -30.88 2.14 0.72
CA SER A 362 -30.76 0.69 0.71
C SER A 362 -29.60 0.18 -0.16
N HIS A 363 -29.36 0.78 -1.33
CA HIS A 363 -28.25 0.44 -2.23
C HIS A 363 -26.90 0.82 -1.62
N ALA A 364 -26.81 2.02 -1.04
CA ALA A 364 -25.58 2.47 -0.38
C ALA A 364 -25.21 1.60 0.84
N ARG A 365 -26.21 1.18 1.64
CA ARG A 365 -26.00 0.26 2.77
C ARG A 365 -25.54 -1.12 2.31
N ALA A 366 -26.20 -1.68 1.30
CA ALA A 366 -25.80 -2.98 0.74
C ALA A 366 -24.37 -2.92 0.16
N LEU A 367 -24.06 -1.83 -0.56
CA LEU A 367 -22.74 -1.62 -1.14
C LEU A 367 -21.65 -1.50 -0.07
N ARG A 368 -21.91 -0.75 1.00
CA ARG A 368 -20.98 -0.68 2.15
C ARG A 368 -20.67 -2.06 2.71
N GLU A 369 -21.69 -2.90 2.90
CA GLU A 369 -21.49 -4.25 3.46
C GLU A 369 -20.73 -5.16 2.48
N GLU A 370 -20.99 -5.04 1.18
CA GLU A 370 -20.24 -5.78 0.15
C GLU A 370 -18.76 -5.37 0.16
N PHE A 371 -18.45 -4.06 0.15
CA PHE A 371 -17.07 -3.59 0.29
C PHE A 371 -16.42 -4.08 1.59
N ARG A 372 -17.11 -3.95 2.74
CA ARG A 372 -16.60 -4.44 4.02
C ARG A 372 -16.24 -5.92 3.94
N SER A 373 -17.16 -6.76 3.43
CA SER A 373 -16.93 -8.20 3.27
C SER A 373 -15.71 -8.50 2.39
N HIS A 374 -15.56 -7.81 1.26
CA HIS A 374 -14.42 -8.02 0.37
C HIS A 374 -13.09 -7.63 1.02
N PHE A 375 -13.04 -6.52 1.77
CA PHE A 375 -11.81 -6.12 2.47
C PHE A 375 -11.46 -7.05 3.64
N VAL A 376 -12.46 -7.61 4.33
CA VAL A 376 -12.25 -8.69 5.32
C VAL A 376 -11.65 -9.93 4.65
N ASN A 377 -12.18 -10.34 3.50
CA ASN A 377 -11.62 -11.46 2.75
C ASN A 377 -10.19 -11.19 2.27
N ILE A 378 -9.91 -9.98 1.77
CA ILE A 378 -8.55 -9.58 1.40
C ILE A 378 -7.60 -9.66 2.61
N SER A 379 -8.03 -9.22 3.80
CA SER A 379 -7.22 -9.33 5.03
C SER A 379 -6.86 -10.78 5.36
N ARG A 380 -7.79 -11.73 5.13
CA ARG A 380 -7.54 -13.18 5.24
C ARG A 380 -6.62 -13.71 4.15
N ILE A 381 -6.71 -13.18 2.92
CA ILE A 381 -5.77 -13.53 1.84
C ILE A 381 -4.36 -13.05 2.18
N MET A 382 -4.21 -11.93 2.89
CA MET A 382 -2.90 -11.48 3.38
C MET A 382 -2.26 -12.48 4.37
N ASP A 383 -3.03 -13.35 5.02
CA ASP A 383 -2.49 -14.44 5.85
C ASP A 383 -1.79 -15.54 5.04
N CYS A 384 -1.94 -15.52 3.72
CA CYS A 384 -1.31 -16.45 2.78
C CYS A 384 -0.07 -15.88 2.08
N VAL A 385 0.41 -14.71 2.50
CA VAL A 385 1.65 -14.11 1.98
C VAL A 385 2.84 -14.65 2.77
N GLU A 386 3.74 -15.36 2.08
CA GLU A 386 4.93 -15.99 2.69
C GLU A 386 6.01 -14.99 3.13
N CYS A 387 6.09 -13.84 2.46
CA CYS A 387 7.01 -12.76 2.80
C CYS A 387 6.49 -11.93 3.97
N ASP A 388 7.21 -11.93 5.11
CA ASP A 388 6.73 -11.33 6.36
C ASP A 388 6.50 -9.82 6.24
N LYS A 389 7.45 -9.06 5.68
CA LYS A 389 7.28 -7.62 5.45
C LYS A 389 6.18 -7.33 4.43
N CYS A 390 6.06 -8.15 3.40
CA CYS A 390 5.01 -8.01 2.39
C CYS A 390 3.62 -8.23 3.00
N ARG A 391 3.51 -9.21 3.91
CA ARG A 391 2.30 -9.50 4.67
C ARG A 391 1.96 -8.36 5.63
N LEU A 392 2.94 -7.85 6.36
CA LEU A 392 2.79 -6.71 7.26
C LEU A 392 2.21 -5.50 6.53
N TRP A 393 2.88 -5.05 5.46
CA TRP A 393 2.41 -3.90 4.67
C TRP A 393 1.11 -4.16 3.93
N GLY A 394 0.92 -5.38 3.43
CA GLY A 394 -0.35 -5.82 2.86
C GLY A 394 -1.51 -5.67 3.85
N LYS A 395 -1.35 -6.11 5.10
CA LYS A 395 -2.34 -5.89 6.16
C LYS A 395 -2.54 -4.42 6.49
N VAL A 396 -1.46 -3.65 6.69
CA VAL A 396 -1.55 -2.20 7.01
C VAL A 396 -2.31 -1.43 5.93
N GLN A 397 -1.93 -1.59 4.65
CA GLN A 397 -2.53 -0.83 3.55
C GLN A 397 -3.97 -1.25 3.27
N THR A 398 -4.28 -2.54 3.29
CA THR A 398 -5.66 -3.02 3.10
C THR A 398 -6.58 -2.62 4.26
N HIS A 399 -6.06 -2.61 5.49
CA HIS A 399 -6.77 -2.09 6.64
C HIS A 399 -7.03 -0.58 6.48
N GLY A 400 -6.02 0.21 6.14
CA GLY A 400 -6.16 1.65 5.92
C GLY A 400 -7.17 1.98 4.81
N MET A 401 -7.15 1.22 3.71
CA MET A 401 -8.15 1.33 2.63
C MET A 401 -9.57 0.99 3.11
N GLY A 402 -9.72 -0.08 3.90
CA GLY A 402 -10.98 -0.46 4.51
C GLY A 402 -11.52 0.62 5.45
N THR A 403 -10.64 1.21 6.28
CA THR A 403 -10.95 2.33 7.16
C THR A 403 -11.35 3.57 6.36
N ALA A 404 -10.65 3.88 5.26
CA ALA A 404 -11.00 4.99 4.38
C ALA A 404 -12.41 4.82 3.81
N LEU A 405 -12.75 3.62 3.31
CA LEU A 405 -14.10 3.32 2.85
C LEU A 405 -15.13 3.42 3.99
N LYS A 406 -14.83 2.88 5.19
CA LYS A 406 -15.68 2.99 6.39
C LYS A 406 -16.04 4.44 6.70
N ILE A 407 -15.07 5.36 6.61
CA ILE A 407 -15.27 6.80 6.79
C ILE A 407 -16.13 7.40 5.67
N LEU A 408 -15.81 7.11 4.40
CA LEU A 408 -16.54 7.70 3.27
C LEU A 408 -18.01 7.26 3.24
N PHE A 409 -18.30 6.02 3.65
CA PHE A 409 -19.67 5.54 3.83
C PHE A 409 -20.37 6.11 5.07
N SER A 410 -19.65 6.54 6.11
CA SER A 410 -20.28 7.10 7.32
C SER A 410 -20.81 8.52 7.10
N ASP A 411 -20.22 9.30 6.18
CA ASP A 411 -20.66 10.67 5.87
C ASP A 411 -21.75 10.76 4.77
N LEU A 412 -22.28 9.64 4.27
CA LEU A 412 -23.39 9.71 3.31
C LEU A 412 -24.65 10.34 3.95
N PRO A 413 -25.44 11.15 3.21
CA PRO A 413 -26.60 11.88 3.77
C PRO A 413 -27.60 11.00 4.52
N HIS A 414 -27.69 9.73 4.14
CA HIS A 414 -28.60 8.73 4.69
C HIS A 414 -27.88 7.72 5.61
N SER A 415 -26.67 8.04 6.05
CA SER A 415 -25.91 7.17 6.95
C SER A 415 -26.46 7.26 8.36
N HIS A 416 -26.62 6.12 9.04
CA HIS A 416 -27.00 6.08 10.45
C HIS A 416 -26.05 6.87 11.35
N TYR A 417 -24.79 7.04 10.92
CA TYR A 417 -23.77 7.80 11.64
C TYR A 417 -24.00 9.33 11.60
N LYS A 418 -24.74 9.84 10.61
CA LYS A 418 -25.12 11.27 10.59
C LYS A 418 -26.23 11.60 11.58
N GLN A 419 -27.07 10.63 11.91
CA GLN A 419 -28.14 10.81 12.90
C GLN A 419 -27.61 10.76 14.33
N ASP A 420 -26.49 10.08 14.53
CA ASP A 420 -25.88 9.91 15.85
C ASP A 420 -24.36 9.79 15.70
N SER A 421 -23.68 10.94 15.75
CA SER A 421 -22.22 11.01 15.62
C SER A 421 -21.50 10.21 16.71
N SER A 422 -22.17 9.92 17.83
CA SER A 422 -21.63 9.10 18.91
C SER A 422 -21.36 7.64 18.49
N LYS A 423 -21.99 7.16 17.41
CA LYS A 423 -21.84 5.78 16.95
C LYS A 423 -20.61 5.57 16.07
N PHE A 424 -20.04 6.64 15.50
CA PHE A 424 -18.87 6.49 14.63
C PHE A 424 -17.60 6.52 15.47
N GLN A 425 -16.92 5.37 15.55
CA GLN A 425 -15.68 5.23 16.28
C GLN A 425 -14.61 4.63 15.36
N LEU A 426 -13.38 5.09 15.54
CA LEU A 426 -12.19 4.51 14.95
C LEU A 426 -11.30 3.97 16.05
N THR A 427 -10.79 2.76 15.91
CA THR A 427 -9.77 2.25 16.84
C THR A 427 -8.42 2.92 16.57
N ARG A 428 -7.50 2.88 17.54
CA ARG A 428 -6.10 3.31 17.33
C ARG A 428 -5.52 2.65 16.08
N ASN A 429 -5.69 1.34 15.96
CA ASN A 429 -5.20 0.55 14.84
C ASN A 429 -5.79 1.01 13.49
N GLU A 430 -7.06 1.39 13.43
CA GLU A 430 -7.69 1.97 12.23
C GLU A 430 -7.07 3.32 11.87
N VAL A 431 -6.85 4.20 12.86
CA VAL A 431 -6.23 5.52 12.64
C VAL A 431 -4.79 5.38 12.15
N VAL A 432 -4.02 4.47 12.78
CA VAL A 432 -2.64 4.17 12.36
C VAL A 432 -2.61 3.61 10.95
N ALA A 433 -3.45 2.62 10.65
CA ALA A 433 -3.52 2.00 9.33
C ALA A 433 -3.89 3.01 8.23
N LEU A 434 -4.87 3.88 8.49
CA LEU A 434 -5.28 4.93 7.54
C LEU A 434 -4.13 5.88 7.20
N LEU A 435 -3.43 6.40 8.22
CA LEU A 435 -2.34 7.37 8.02
C LEU A 435 -1.11 6.69 7.38
N GLN A 436 -0.76 5.47 7.80
CA GLN A 436 0.35 4.71 7.22
C GLN A 436 0.07 4.36 5.76
N SER A 437 -1.14 3.89 5.44
CA SER A 437 -1.59 3.63 4.06
C SER A 437 -1.46 4.89 3.19
N PHE A 438 -1.98 6.02 3.68
CA PHE A 438 -1.88 7.30 2.98
C PHE A 438 -0.43 7.73 2.75
N GLY A 439 0.43 7.51 3.75
CA GLY A 439 1.88 7.71 3.65
C GLY A 439 2.56 6.89 2.56
N ARG A 440 2.13 5.65 2.33
CA ARG A 440 2.65 4.80 1.25
C ARG A 440 2.28 5.35 -0.13
N TYR A 441 1.05 5.81 -0.31
CA TYR A 441 0.63 6.44 -1.57
C TYR A 441 1.30 7.81 -1.78
N SER A 442 1.42 8.61 -0.72
CA SER A 442 2.18 9.86 -0.73
C SER A 442 3.64 9.63 -1.14
N SER A 443 4.28 8.59 -0.60
CA SER A 443 5.65 8.22 -1.00
C SER A 443 5.71 7.74 -2.45
N SER A 444 4.72 6.97 -2.90
CA SER A 444 4.67 6.49 -4.28
C SER A 444 4.57 7.63 -5.30
N ILE A 445 3.79 8.69 -4.99
CA ILE A 445 3.70 9.88 -5.85
C ILE A 445 5.04 10.62 -5.91
N LEU A 446 5.74 10.76 -4.79
CA LEU A 446 7.08 11.36 -4.78
C LEU A 446 8.07 10.52 -5.61
N GLU A 447 8.08 9.19 -5.42
CA GLU A 447 9.00 8.33 -6.17
C GLU A 447 8.71 8.34 -7.67
N VAL A 448 7.46 8.51 -8.11
CA VAL A 448 7.14 8.71 -9.54
C VAL A 448 7.88 9.93 -10.11
N ASP A 449 7.96 11.03 -9.37
CA ASP A 449 8.74 12.21 -9.78
C ASP A 449 10.24 11.93 -9.77
N ASN A 450 10.77 11.28 -8.72
CA ASN A 450 12.18 10.90 -8.67
C ASN A 450 12.57 9.97 -9.84
N PHE A 451 11.70 9.03 -10.21
CA PHE A 451 11.90 8.16 -11.38
C PHE A 451 11.95 8.95 -12.68
N ARG A 452 11.06 9.95 -12.85
CA ARG A 452 11.06 10.81 -14.04
C ARG A 452 12.37 11.59 -14.15
N GLU A 453 12.86 12.14 -13.04
CA GLU A 453 14.14 12.85 -12.99
C GLU A 453 15.33 11.94 -13.34
N ASP A 454 15.38 10.73 -12.76
CA ASP A 454 16.46 9.76 -13.02
C ASP A 454 16.46 9.24 -14.46
N MET A 455 15.28 9.09 -15.08
CA MET A 455 15.15 8.61 -16.46
C MET A 455 15.43 9.69 -17.51
N TYR A 456 15.20 10.98 -17.18
CA TYR A 456 15.36 12.11 -18.10
C TYR A 456 16.15 13.26 -17.44
N PRO A 457 17.43 13.03 -17.08
CA PRO A 457 18.27 14.05 -16.47
C PRO A 457 18.63 15.12 -17.53
N GLY A 458 17.88 16.22 -17.57
CA GLY A 458 18.19 17.33 -18.49
C GLY A 458 17.04 18.26 -18.86
N GLU A 459 15.78 17.89 -18.61
CA GLU A 459 14.61 18.72 -18.97
C GLU A 459 14.02 19.51 -17.78
N SER A 460 14.39 19.20 -16.53
CA SER A 460 13.93 19.92 -15.34
C SER A 460 14.45 21.37 -15.22
N VAL A 461 15.49 21.73 -15.97
CA VAL A 461 16.12 23.07 -15.92
C VAL A 461 15.36 24.12 -16.76
N MET A 462 14.38 23.74 -17.59
CA MET A 462 13.65 24.71 -18.43
C MET A 462 12.43 25.37 -17.77
N ASN A 463 11.93 24.86 -16.64
CA ASN A 463 10.70 25.39 -16.01
C ASN A 463 10.92 26.34 -14.82
N THR A 464 12.17 26.58 -14.41
CA THR A 464 12.50 27.53 -13.31
C THR A 464 13.10 28.85 -13.78
N ALA A 465 13.28 29.04 -15.10
CA ALA A 465 13.86 30.26 -15.67
C ALA A 465 12.83 31.30 -16.18
N ALA A 466 11.52 31.06 -16.03
CA ALA A 466 10.48 31.94 -16.57
C ALA A 466 9.97 33.03 -15.59
N ASP A 467 10.26 32.92 -14.28
CA ASP A 467 9.92 33.96 -13.29
C ASP A 467 11.15 34.82 -12.95
N GLY A 468 11.60 35.59 -13.94
CA GLY A 468 12.47 36.74 -13.72
C GLY A 468 11.63 37.97 -13.34
N PRO A 469 12.03 38.79 -12.33
CA PRO A 469 11.25 39.95 -11.91
C PRO A 469 11.13 40.96 -13.06
N PRO A 470 10.02 41.73 -13.14
CA PRO A 470 9.81 42.65 -14.23
C PRO A 470 10.88 43.75 -14.18
N ARG A 471 11.77 43.78 -15.18
CA ARG A 471 12.64 44.93 -15.40
C ARG A 471 11.77 46.12 -15.80
N LYS A 472 11.61 47.06 -14.86
CA LYS A 472 11.05 48.38 -15.10
C LYS A 472 11.79 49.04 -16.27
N SER A 473 11.01 49.44 -17.27
CA SER A 473 11.44 50.34 -18.32
C SER A 473 11.73 51.71 -17.72
N ASN A 474 12.90 52.26 -18.02
CA ASN A 474 13.10 53.69 -18.08
C ASN A 474 13.33 54.05 -19.54
N LYS A 475 12.43 54.88 -20.06
CA LYS A 475 12.52 55.64 -21.32
C LYS A 475 13.91 56.26 -21.50
N ILE A 476 14.31 56.49 -22.75
CA ILE A 476 14.44 57.83 -23.34
C ILE A 476 14.62 57.68 -24.87
N ASP A 477 13.60 58.17 -25.57
CA ASP A 477 13.55 58.93 -26.83
C ASP A 477 14.58 58.71 -27.95
N LEU A 478 14.08 58.23 -29.10
CA LEU A 478 13.94 59.01 -30.34
C LEU A 478 12.73 58.54 -31.13
#